data_AF-A0A7Y1UJV2-F1
#
_entry.id   AF-A0A7Y1UJV2-F1
#
_cell.length_a   1.000
_cell.length_b   1.000
_cell.length_c   1.000
_cell.angle_alpha   90.00
_cell.angle_beta   90.00
_cell.angle_gamma   90.00
#
_symmetry.space_group_name_H-M   'P 1'
#
loop_
_entity.id
_entity.type
_entity.pdbx_description
1 polymer ?
#
loop_
_entity_poly.entity_id
_entity_poly.type
_entity_poly.pdbx_seq_one_letter_code
_entity_poly.pdbx_strand_id
1 'polypeptide(L)'
;MAKESQRGVQMKKGESVDRALKRLKSKLDSEGILEEMRRRRAFETPAERRRRKSRTASKRHRVRWRYQSEGQDRAEAAKEAAKDKS
;
A
#
# COMPACT_ATOMS: atom_id res chain seq x y z
N MET A 1 -4.91 22.88 3.38
CA MET A 1 -5.31 22.34 4.69
C MET A 1 -5.26 20.82 4.60
N ALA A 2 -4.45 20.16 5.43
CA ALA A 2 -4.30 18.71 5.39
C ALA A 2 -5.65 18.06 5.69
N LYS A 3 -6.12 17.18 4.80
CA LYS A 3 -7.38 16.45 4.94
C LYS A 3 -7.36 15.73 6.28
N GLU A 4 -8.28 16.08 7.18
CA GLU A 4 -8.45 15.40 8.47
C GLU A 4 -8.49 13.90 8.22
N SER A 5 -7.47 13.20 8.70
CA SER A 5 -7.39 11.76 8.54
C SER A 5 -8.38 11.15 9.54
N GLN A 6 -9.64 11.01 9.15
CA GLN A 6 -10.60 10.18 9.90
C GLN A 6 -10.11 8.73 9.86
N ARG A 7 -9.30 8.38 10.86
CA ARG A 7 -8.71 7.04 11.06
C ARG A 7 -9.72 6.03 11.63
N GLY A 8 -10.95 6.48 11.89
CA GLY A 8 -12.08 5.64 12.27
C GLY A 8 -12.75 4.96 11.06
N VAL A 9 -13.45 3.85 11.32
CA VAL A 9 -14.32 3.21 10.34
C VAL A 9 -15.75 3.38 10.81
N GLN A 10 -16.59 3.97 9.97
CA GLN A 10 -18.03 3.98 10.20
C GLN A 10 -18.61 2.61 9.85
N MET A 11 -19.38 2.06 10.78
CA MET A 11 -20.09 0.80 10.60
C MET A 11 -21.29 1.01 9.68
N LYS A 12 -21.50 0.08 8.75
CA LYS A 12 -22.72 0.06 7.93
C LYS A 12 -23.81 -0.71 8.67
N LYS A 13 -25.09 -0.34 8.47
CA LYS A 13 -26.24 -1.06 9.03
C LYS A 13 -26.19 -2.53 8.56
N GLY A 14 -26.13 -3.47 9.48
CA GLY A 14 -26.02 -4.92 9.19
C GLY A 14 -24.60 -5.48 9.05
N GLU A 15 -23.56 -4.69 9.30
CA GLU A 15 -22.18 -5.19 9.33
C GLU A 15 -21.83 -5.82 10.69
N SER A 16 -21.17 -6.99 10.68
CA SER A 16 -20.61 -7.58 11.90
C SER A 16 -19.42 -6.75 12.41
N VAL A 17 -19.32 -6.64 13.74
CA VAL A 17 -18.26 -5.89 14.42
C VAL A 17 -16.86 -6.32 13.94
N ASP A 18 -16.65 -7.62 13.72
CA ASP A 18 -15.38 -8.17 13.23
C ASP A 18 -14.96 -7.63 11.86
N ARG A 19 -15.91 -7.42 10.94
CA ARG A 19 -15.59 -6.84 9.62
C ARG A 19 -15.18 -5.38 9.73
N ALA A 20 -15.83 -4.62 10.62
CA ALA A 20 -15.47 -3.24 10.88
C ALA A 20 -14.04 -3.15 11.46
N LEU A 21 -13.70 -4.03 12.41
CA LEU A 21 -12.35 -4.14 12.99
C LEU A 21 -11.30 -4.52 11.94
N LYS A 22 -11.62 -5.47 11.06
CA LYS A 22 -10.71 -5.87 9.97
C LYS A 22 -10.45 -4.72 8.99
N ARG A 23 -11.47 -3.93 8.66
CA ARG A 23 -11.32 -2.73 7.82
C ARG A 23 -10.48 -1.66 8.50
N LEU A 24 -10.69 -1.44 9.79
CA LEU A 24 -9.90 -0.50 10.57
C LEU A 24 -8.42 -0.90 10.56
N LYS A 25 -8.13 -2.16 10.87
CA LYS A 25 -6.78 -2.71 10.81
C LYS A 25 -6.16 -2.53 9.43
N SER A 26 -6.89 -2.88 8.37
CA SER A 26 -6.40 -2.74 7.00
C SER A 26 -6.09 -1.28 6.62
N LYS A 27 -6.89 -0.30 7.07
CA LYS A 27 -6.58 1.13 6.86
C LYS A 27 -5.29 1.53 7.58
N LEU A 28 -5.13 1.14 8.85
CA LEU A 28 -3.94 1.43 9.65
C LEU A 28 -2.66 0.79 9.08
N ASP A 29 -2.78 -0.42 8.54
CA ASP A 29 -1.68 -1.12 7.86
C ASP A 29 -1.33 -0.44 6.52
N SER A 30 -2.32 0.00 5.74
CA SER A 30 -2.10 0.74 4.48
C SER A 30 -1.45 2.10 4.70
N GLU A 31 -1.82 2.80 5.77
CA GLU A 31 -1.18 4.06 6.18
C GLU A 31 0.22 3.84 6.78
N GLY A 32 0.59 2.59 7.09
CA GLY A 32 1.92 2.24 7.63
C GLY A 32 2.17 2.69 9.08
N ILE A 33 1.15 3.19 9.77
CA ILE A 33 1.27 3.76 11.12
C ILE A 33 1.77 2.71 12.12
N LEU A 34 1.28 1.48 12.04
CA LEU A 34 1.72 0.40 12.93
C LEU A 34 3.18 0.00 12.68
N GLU A 35 3.66 0.09 11.43
CA GLU A 35 5.07 -0.11 11.09
C GLU A 35 5.94 1.04 11.64
N GLU A 36 5.47 2.27 11.47
CA GLU A 36 6.13 3.48 11.95
C GLU A 36 6.25 3.50 13.49
N MET A 37 5.17 3.14 14.20
CA MET A 37 5.18 3.02 15.67
C MET A 37 6.22 1.99 16.12
N ARG A 38 6.25 0.80 15.52
CA ARG A 38 7.27 -0.21 15.84
C ARG A 38 8.69 0.29 15.57
N ARG A 39 8.89 1.01 14.47
CA ARG A 39 10.18 1.59 14.10
C ARG A 39 10.66 2.65 15.10
N ARG A 40 9.75 3.46 15.64
CA ARG A 40 10.08 4.56 16.57
C ARG A 40 10.28 4.12 18.02
N ARG A 41 10.02 2.84 18.37
CA ARG A 41 10.22 2.32 19.73
C ARG A 41 11.67 2.35 20.20
N ALA A 42 12.62 2.24 19.28
CA ALA A 42 14.04 2.29 19.58
C ALA A 42 14.76 3.18 18.57
N PHE A 43 15.93 3.69 18.95
CA PHE A 43 16.79 4.44 18.04
C PHE A 43 17.38 3.51 16.96
N GLU A 44 17.19 3.87 15.70
CA GLU A 44 17.78 3.18 14.54
C GLU A 44 18.96 4.02 14.04
N THR A 45 20.15 3.43 14.01
CA THR A 45 21.35 4.11 13.52
C THR A 45 21.22 4.43 12.01
N PRO A 46 22.00 5.39 11.48
CA PRO A 46 21.94 5.75 10.06
C PRO A 46 22.23 4.58 9.12
N ALA A 47 23.16 3.69 9.50
CA ALA A 47 23.51 2.50 8.74
C ALA A 47 22.35 1.49 8.69
N GLU A 48 21.72 1.22 9.83
CA GLU A 48 20.55 0.34 9.92
C GLU A 48 19.37 0.89 9.10
N ARG A 49 19.15 2.20 9.16
CA ARG A 49 18.12 2.88 8.36
C ARG A 49 18.34 2.69 6.87
N ARG A 50 19.58 2.78 6.38
CA ARG A 50 19.94 2.52 4.97
C ARG A 50 19.67 1.05 4.61
N ARG A 51 20.10 0.11 5.45
CA ARG A 51 19.90 -1.33 5.26
C ARG A 51 18.42 -1.72 5.24
N ARG A 52 17.60 -1.10 6.09
CA ARG A 52 16.16 -1.33 6.10
C ARG A 52 15.51 -0.83 4.82
N LYS A 53 15.83 0.40 4.40
CA LYS A 53 15.28 1.02 3.18
C LYS A 53 15.52 0.15 1.95
N SER A 54 16.76 -0.32 1.75
CA SER A 54 17.09 -1.20 0.60
C SER A 54 16.27 -2.50 0.63
N ARG A 55 16.20 -3.18 1.79
CA ARG A 55 15.40 -4.41 1.96
C ARG A 55 13.92 -4.19 1.67
N THR A 56 13.33 -3.09 2.18
CA THR A 56 11.92 -2.79 1.95
C THR A 56 11.63 -2.42 0.50
N ALA A 57 12.53 -1.69 -0.16
CA ALA A 57 12.39 -1.31 -1.57
C ALA A 57 12.38 -2.54 -2.48
N SER A 58 13.34 -3.46 -2.31
CA SER A 58 13.39 -4.70 -3.09
C SER A 58 12.16 -5.59 -2.86
N LYS A 59 11.67 -5.69 -1.62
CA LYS A 59 10.43 -6.43 -1.32
C LYS A 59 9.21 -5.79 -2.00
N ARG A 60 9.05 -4.46 -1.89
CA ARG A 60 7.93 -3.73 -2.51
C ARG A 60 7.96 -3.85 -4.03
N HIS A 61 9.13 -3.71 -4.64
CA HIS A 61 9.33 -3.87 -6.08
C HIS A 61 8.89 -5.27 -6.54
N ARG A 62 9.37 -6.31 -5.87
CA ARG A 62 9.01 -7.70 -6.19
C ARG A 62 7.51 -7.96 -6.07
N VAL A 63 6.84 -7.43 -5.05
CA VAL A 63 5.39 -7.62 -4.88
C VAL A 63 4.60 -6.84 -5.93
N ARG A 64 4.99 -5.59 -6.22
CA ARG A 64 4.32 -4.72 -7.20
C ARG A 64 4.31 -5.35 -8.60
N TRP A 65 5.44 -5.90 -9.02
CA TRP A 65 5.62 -6.45 -10.36
C TRP A 65 5.43 -7.96 -10.43
N ARG A 66 5.02 -8.61 -9.32
CA ARG A 66 4.87 -10.08 -9.24
C ARG A 66 3.93 -10.65 -10.30
N TYR A 67 2.93 -9.88 -10.69
CA TYR A 67 1.86 -10.29 -11.61
C TYR A 67 1.87 -9.50 -12.91
N GLN A 68 2.93 -8.73 -13.19
CA GLN A 68 3.03 -8.04 -14.47
C GLN A 68 3.33 -9.09 -15.55
N SER A 69 2.32 -9.43 -16.34
CA SER A 69 2.50 -10.27 -17.51
C SER A 69 2.81 -9.40 -18.72
N GLU A 70 3.89 -9.69 -19.45
CA GLU A 70 4.24 -8.96 -20.68
C GLU A 70 3.09 -8.94 -21.70
N GLY A 71 2.19 -9.92 -21.65
CA GLY A 71 0.99 -9.99 -22.48
C GLY A 71 -0.06 -8.93 -22.14
N GLN A 72 -0.18 -8.53 -20.87
CA GLN A 72 -1.06 -7.44 -20.44
C GLN A 72 -0.50 -6.08 -20.86
N ASP A 73 0.80 -5.86 -20.67
CA ASP A 73 1.47 -4.61 -21.09
C ASP A 73 1.39 -4.43 -22.63
N ARG A 74 1.56 -5.50 -23.42
CA ARG A 74 1.38 -5.47 -24.88
C ARG A 74 -0.08 -5.26 -25.31
N ALA A 75 -1.04 -5.86 -24.61
CA ALA A 75 -2.46 -5.69 -24.90
C ALA A 75 -2.98 -4.29 -24.52
N GLU A 76 -2.44 -3.71 -23.44
CA GLU A 76 -2.74 -2.34 -23.01
C GLU A 76 -2.12 -1.31 -23.97
N ALA A 77 -0.87 -1.52 -24.41
CA ALA A 77 -0.23 -0.71 -25.44
C ALA A 77 -0.94 -0.79 -26.81
N ALA A 78 -1.44 -1.97 -27.19
CA ALA A 78 -2.24 -2.13 -28.42
C ALA A 78 -3.61 -1.41 -28.32
N LYS A 79 -4.22 -1.38 -27.13
CA LYS A 79 -5.47 -0.64 -26.88
C LYS A 79 -5.26 0.87 -26.86
N GLU A 80 -4.15 1.36 -26.30
CA GLU A 80 -3.77 2.78 -26.38
C GLU A 80 -3.49 3.21 -27.83
N ALA A 81 -2.75 2.41 -28.60
CA ALA A 81 -2.47 2.69 -30.01
C ALA A 81 -3.73 2.68 -30.91
N ALA A 82 -4.78 1.93 -30.53
CA ALA A 82 -6.07 1.94 -31.21
C ALA A 82 -6.94 3.15 -30.84
N LYS A 83 -6.72 3.75 -29.66
CA LYS A 83 -7.45 4.93 -29.18
C LYS A 83 -6.91 6.25 -29.74
N ASP A 84 -5.63 6.29 -30.07
CA ASP A 84 -4.95 7.45 -30.69
C ASP A 84 -5.22 7.59 -32.20
N LYS A 85 -5.77 6.54 -32.83
CA LYS A 85 -6.16 6.50 -34.26
C LYS A 85 -7.64 6.80 -34.52
N SER A 86 -8.40 7.20 -33.50
CA SER A 86 -9.81 7.62 -33.57
C SER A 86 -9.94 9.10 -33.21
#